data_AF-A0A366LEE8-F1
#
_entry.id   AF-A0A366LEE8-F1
#
_cell.length_a   1.000
_cell.length_b   1.000
_cell.length_c   1.000
_cell.angle_alpha   90.00
_cell.angle_beta   90.00
_cell.angle_gamma   90.00
#
_symmetry.space_group_name_H-M   'P 1'
#
loop_
_entity.id
_entity.type
_entity.pdbx_description
1 polymer ?
#
loop_
_entity_poly.entity_id
_entity_poly.type
_entity_poly.pdbx_seq_one_letter_code
_entity_poly.pdbx_strand_id
1 'polypeptide(L)'
;MLLIDVFVPRGALSEEERQALGRRLIDTLMVEDDSHAIEILDAQRTITQVLLHEPSTWVLGQRPAQDPAGPPRYLVRVTVPASWRKEMCEHVVDIVTDVLAETERSAGREPGRLRREPHAVILVEGISEGGVGIQGRAMSSLDLTELLSRPYRDQTSGRPGPRTAQGGLIDPICGMGVDLDDSTLTLVHEGVLYGFCHGLCRRAFADEHGLSLSR
;
A
#
# COMPACT_ATOMS: atom_id res chain seq x y z
N MET A 1 3.03 -2.15 0.98
CA MET A 1 3.40 -2.45 -0.44
C MET A 1 4.86 -2.88 -0.45
N LEU A 2 5.34 -3.65 -1.42
CA LEU A 2 6.73 -4.14 -1.39
C LEU A 2 7.60 -3.46 -2.44
N LEU A 3 7.12 -3.40 -3.68
CA LEU A 3 7.85 -2.82 -4.79
C LEU A 3 6.91 -2.05 -5.71
N ILE A 4 7.33 -0.86 -6.13
CA ILE A 4 6.67 -0.01 -7.11
C ILE A 4 7.68 0.25 -8.22
N ASP A 5 7.52 -0.42 -9.37
CA ASP A 5 8.30 -0.15 -10.57
C ASP A 5 7.56 0.86 -11.44
N VAL A 6 8.20 1.96 -11.79
CA VAL A 6 7.67 2.96 -12.71
C VAL A 6 8.51 2.94 -13.98
N PHE A 7 7.91 2.55 -15.09
CA PHE A 7 8.56 2.59 -16.41
C PHE A 7 8.06 3.82 -17.17
N VAL A 8 9.02 4.60 -17.66
CA VAL A 8 8.78 5.82 -18.45
C VAL A 8 9.75 5.87 -19.63
N PRO A 9 9.37 6.40 -20.82
CA PRO A 9 10.31 6.53 -21.93
C PRO A 9 11.58 7.28 -21.53
N ARG A 10 12.72 6.82 -22.01
CA ARG A 10 14.03 7.41 -21.70
C ARG A 10 14.06 8.90 -22.02
N GLY A 11 14.48 9.70 -21.06
CA GLY A 11 14.62 11.15 -21.22
C GLY A 11 13.30 11.92 -21.20
N ALA A 12 12.16 11.24 -20.98
CA ALA A 12 10.87 11.92 -20.90
C ALA A 12 10.64 12.63 -19.56
N LEU A 13 11.41 12.28 -18.53
CA LEU A 13 11.49 13.00 -17.26
C LEU A 13 12.94 13.46 -17.03
N SER A 14 13.11 14.61 -16.38
CA SER A 14 14.37 15.06 -15.79
C SER A 14 14.72 14.23 -14.55
N GLU A 15 15.96 14.36 -14.06
CA GLU A 15 16.38 13.68 -12.83
C GLU A 15 15.60 14.16 -11.60
N GLU A 16 15.32 15.46 -11.53
CA GLU A 16 14.52 16.06 -10.47
C GLU A 16 13.08 15.54 -10.51
N GLU A 17 12.45 15.48 -11.69
CA GLU A 17 11.11 14.89 -11.84
C GLU A 17 11.08 13.41 -11.42
N ARG A 18 12.11 12.62 -11.78
CA ARG A 18 12.21 11.21 -11.38
C ARG A 18 12.30 11.06 -9.86
N GLN A 19 13.16 11.83 -9.19
CA GLN A 19 13.30 11.80 -7.73
C GLN A 19 12.02 12.27 -7.03
N ALA A 20 11.42 13.36 -7.52
CA ALA A 20 10.18 13.90 -6.97
C ALA A 20 9.01 12.91 -7.11
N LEU A 21 8.89 12.25 -8.27
CA LEU A 21 7.88 11.21 -8.50
C LEU A 21 8.06 10.03 -7.54
N GLY A 22 9.29 9.53 -7.40
CA GLY A 22 9.58 8.42 -6.49
C GLY A 22 9.24 8.73 -5.04
N ARG A 23 9.61 9.93 -4.57
CA ARG A 23 9.29 10.42 -3.23
C ARG A 23 7.78 10.55 -3.03
N ARG A 24 7.08 11.20 -3.98
CA ARG A 24 5.63 11.43 -3.91
C ARG A 24 4.85 10.12 -3.87
N LEU A 25 5.28 9.09 -4.61
CA LEU A 25 4.67 7.76 -4.54
C LEU A 25 4.75 7.18 -3.12
N ILE A 26 5.92 7.24 -2.46
CA ILE A 26 6.06 6.77 -1.07
C ILE A 26 5.17 7.58 -0.14
N ASP A 27 5.23 8.91 -0.24
CA ASP A 27 4.56 9.79 0.71
C ASP A 27 3.03 9.72 0.58
N THR A 28 2.49 9.60 -0.64
CA THR A 28 1.04 9.57 -0.88
C THR A 28 0.43 8.17 -0.69
N LEU A 29 1.18 7.09 -0.92
CA LEU A 29 0.68 5.74 -0.63
C LEU A 29 0.83 5.32 0.84
N MET A 30 1.63 6.08 1.62
CA MET A 30 1.90 5.84 3.04
C MET A 30 1.46 7.06 3.87
N VAL A 31 0.23 7.52 3.64
CA VAL A 31 -0.37 8.67 4.32
C VAL A 31 -0.90 8.25 5.69
N GLU A 32 -0.72 9.13 6.67
CA GLU A 32 -1.44 9.12 7.94
C GLU A 32 -2.92 9.40 7.64
N ASP A 33 -3.75 8.36 7.64
CA ASP A 33 -5.19 8.53 7.84
C ASP A 33 -5.53 8.24 9.31
N ASP A 34 -6.73 8.60 9.76
CA ASP A 34 -7.22 8.37 11.14
C ASP A 34 -7.26 6.87 11.54
N SER A 35 -6.84 5.98 10.64
CA SER A 35 -6.92 4.54 10.69
C SER A 35 -5.55 3.83 10.59
N HIS A 36 -4.41 4.53 10.65
CA HIS A 36 -3.10 3.88 10.71
C HIS A 36 -2.18 4.52 11.76
N ALA A 37 -1.60 3.70 12.64
CA ALA A 37 -0.59 4.17 13.58
C ALA A 37 0.72 4.54 12.84
N ILE A 38 1.34 5.66 13.24
CA ILE A 38 2.54 6.20 12.60
C ILE A 38 3.69 5.19 12.58
N GLU A 39 3.81 4.37 13.62
CA GLU A 39 4.83 3.34 13.76
C GLU A 39 4.71 2.25 12.67
N ILE A 40 3.48 1.93 12.26
CA ILE A 40 3.20 0.92 11.23
C ILE A 40 3.51 1.48 9.85
N LEU A 41 3.16 2.75 9.61
CA LEU A 41 3.53 3.45 8.39
C LEU A 41 5.06 3.51 8.24
N ASP A 42 5.78 3.82 9.32
CA ASP A 42 7.24 3.83 9.32
C ASP A 42 7.83 2.45 9.08
N ALA A 43 7.30 1.40 9.72
CA ALA A 43 7.71 0.02 9.45
C ALA A 43 7.47 -0.35 7.97
N GLN A 44 6.32 0.04 7.40
CA GLN A 44 5.99 -0.22 6.01
C GLN A 44 6.89 0.54 5.03
N ARG A 45 7.30 1.77 5.37
CA ARG A 45 8.28 2.54 4.60
C ARG A 45 9.63 1.83 4.52
N THR A 46 10.07 1.13 5.57
CA THR A 46 11.37 0.42 5.54
C THR A 46 11.44 -0.73 4.53
N ILE A 47 10.30 -1.34 4.19
CA ILE A 47 10.24 -2.48 3.26
C ILE A 47 9.72 -2.10 1.88
N THR A 48 9.21 -0.88 1.70
CA THR A 48 8.67 -0.39 0.43
C THR A 48 9.79 0.20 -0.42
N GLN A 49 9.87 -0.22 -1.68
CA GLN A 49 10.84 0.28 -2.64
C GLN A 49 10.15 0.90 -3.85
N VAL A 50 10.69 2.00 -4.37
CA VAL A 50 10.27 2.60 -5.65
C VAL A 50 11.46 2.61 -6.60
N LEU A 51 11.29 1.99 -7.76
CA LEU A 51 12.30 1.94 -8.82
C LEU A 51 11.77 2.65 -10.05
N LEU A 52 12.52 3.62 -10.56
CA LEU A 52 12.21 4.29 -11.82
C LEU A 52 13.10 3.73 -12.93
N HIS A 53 12.46 3.26 -14.00
CA HIS A 53 13.10 2.58 -15.11
C HIS A 53 12.90 3.37 -16.40
N GLU A 54 13.99 3.54 -17.13
CA GLU A 54 14.02 4.13 -18.48
C GLU A 54 14.45 3.06 -19.48
N PRO A 55 13.51 2.22 -19.97
CA PRO A 55 13.85 1.16 -20.91
C PRO A 55 14.54 1.73 -22.15
N SER A 56 15.48 0.97 -22.71
CA SER A 56 16.21 1.37 -23.91
C SER A 56 15.31 1.56 -25.13
N THR A 57 14.14 0.91 -25.13
CA THR A 57 13.15 1.00 -26.21
C THR A 57 11.77 0.81 -25.63
N TRP A 58 10.82 1.61 -26.10
CA TRP A 58 9.40 1.48 -25.78
C TRP A 58 8.59 1.48 -27.08
N VAL A 59 7.87 0.39 -27.34
CA VAL A 59 7.04 0.25 -28.56
C VAL A 59 5.57 0.24 -28.16
N LEU A 60 4.79 1.12 -28.77
CA LEU A 60 3.33 1.20 -28.59
C LEU A 60 2.62 0.64 -29.81
N GLY A 61 1.43 0.09 -29.60
CA GLY A 61 0.58 -0.42 -30.69
C GLY A 61 -0.06 0.67 -31.57
N GLN A 62 0.09 1.95 -31.24
CA GLN A 62 -0.53 3.06 -31.98
C GLN A 62 0.09 3.25 -33.36
N ARG A 63 -0.75 3.65 -34.33
CA ARG A 63 -0.35 4.01 -35.69
C ARG A 63 -1.00 5.36 -36.07
N PRO A 64 -0.23 6.37 -36.52
CA PRO A 64 1.23 6.38 -36.65
C PRO A 64 1.94 6.28 -35.29
N ALA A 65 3.24 5.96 -35.32
CA ALA A 65 4.07 5.92 -34.11
C ALA A 65 3.99 7.27 -33.40
N GLN A 66 3.87 7.23 -32.08
CA GLN A 66 3.72 8.43 -31.25
C GLN A 66 4.97 9.31 -31.38
N ASP A 67 4.77 10.63 -31.42
CA ASP A 67 5.86 11.60 -31.41
C ASP A 67 6.72 11.41 -30.14
N PRO A 68 8.04 11.13 -30.27
CA PRO A 68 8.96 11.05 -29.14
C PRO A 68 9.01 12.33 -28.29
N ALA A 69 8.65 13.49 -28.86
CA ALA A 69 8.55 14.76 -28.14
C ALA A 69 7.21 14.94 -27.41
N GLY A 70 6.27 14.01 -27.57
CA GLY A 70 4.97 14.03 -26.90
C GLY A 70 5.07 13.78 -25.40
N PRO A 71 3.98 14.08 -24.65
CA PRO A 71 3.95 13.86 -23.20
C PRO A 71 4.14 12.37 -22.86
N PRO A 72 4.81 12.06 -21.73
CA PRO A 72 5.21 10.71 -21.37
C PRO A 72 4.02 9.76 -21.21
N ARG A 73 4.32 8.47 -21.34
CA ARG A 73 3.46 7.38 -20.86
C ARG A 73 4.10 6.73 -19.65
N TYR A 74 3.26 6.12 -18.83
CA TYR A 74 3.64 5.46 -17.60
C TYR A 74 3.09 4.04 -17.58
N LEU A 75 3.96 3.08 -17.29
CA LEU A 75 3.56 1.76 -16.82
C LEU A 75 4.05 1.64 -15.39
N VAL A 76 3.13 1.44 -14.45
CA VAL A 76 3.46 1.24 -13.04
C VAL A 76 3.12 -0.20 -12.67
N ARG A 77 4.06 -0.93 -12.08
CA ARG A 77 3.81 -2.22 -11.46
C ARG A 77 3.93 -2.07 -9.96
N VAL A 78 2.88 -2.45 -9.26
CA VAL A 78 2.81 -2.41 -7.81
C VAL A 78 2.68 -3.82 -7.30
N THR A 79 3.62 -4.23 -6.46
CA THR A 79 3.66 -5.56 -5.91
C THR A 79 3.25 -5.55 -4.44
N VAL A 80 2.26 -6.38 -4.11
CA VAL A 80 1.68 -6.54 -2.77
C VAL A 80 1.53 -8.01 -2.41
N PRO A 81 1.43 -8.40 -1.13
CA PRO A 81 0.97 -9.72 -0.75
C PRO A 81 -0.39 -10.05 -1.39
N ALA A 82 -0.55 -11.27 -1.90
CA ALA A 82 -1.75 -11.68 -2.65
C ALA A 82 -3.04 -11.53 -1.83
N SER A 83 -2.95 -11.72 -0.50
CA SER A 83 -4.08 -11.53 0.42
C SER A 83 -4.59 -10.10 0.49
N TRP A 84 -3.73 -9.10 0.28
CA TRP A 84 -4.09 -7.68 0.38
C TRP A 84 -4.52 -7.10 -0.97
N ARG A 85 -4.16 -7.77 -2.07
CA ARG A 85 -4.33 -7.28 -3.44
C ARG A 85 -5.74 -6.78 -3.73
N LYS A 86 -6.76 -7.58 -3.40
CA LYS A 86 -8.15 -7.28 -3.78
C LYS A 86 -8.62 -5.94 -3.20
N GLU A 87 -8.34 -5.70 -1.93
CA GLU A 87 -8.76 -4.50 -1.20
C GLU A 87 -7.92 -3.28 -1.59
N MET A 88 -6.62 -3.49 -1.83
CA MET A 88 -5.70 -2.41 -2.20
C MET A 88 -5.84 -1.94 -3.64
N CYS A 89 -6.37 -2.77 -4.56
CA CYS A 89 -6.38 -2.50 -5.99
C CYS A 89 -6.99 -1.14 -6.35
N GLU A 90 -8.22 -0.86 -5.90
CA GLU A 90 -8.94 0.37 -6.26
C GLU A 90 -8.19 1.60 -5.75
N HIS A 91 -7.81 1.58 -4.47
CA HIS A 91 -7.08 2.66 -3.81
C HIS A 91 -5.72 2.93 -4.46
N VAL A 92 -4.93 1.89 -4.73
CA VAL A 92 -3.61 2.02 -5.37
C VAL A 92 -3.71 2.59 -6.77
N VAL A 93 -4.67 2.12 -7.58
CA VAL A 93 -4.86 2.61 -8.95
C VAL A 93 -5.20 4.10 -8.95
N ASP A 94 -6.10 4.51 -8.05
CA ASP A 94 -6.53 5.91 -7.94
C ASP A 94 -5.36 6.83 -7.51
N ILE A 95 -4.71 6.50 -6.39
CA ILE A 95 -3.59 7.29 -5.85
C ILE A 95 -2.43 7.38 -6.81
N VAL A 96 -1.99 6.25 -7.38
CA VAL A 96 -0.84 6.27 -8.31
C VAL A 96 -1.16 7.13 -9.53
N THR A 97 -2.40 7.07 -10.03
CA THR A 97 -2.82 7.92 -11.15
C THR A 97 -2.76 9.40 -10.79
N ASP A 98 -3.18 9.77 -9.57
CA ASP A 98 -3.12 11.16 -9.10
C ASP A 98 -1.69 11.67 -8.87
N VAL A 99 -0.82 10.82 -8.35
CA VAL A 99 0.61 11.13 -8.19
C VAL A 99 1.27 11.39 -9.55
N LEU A 100 0.94 10.58 -10.56
CA LEU A 100 1.42 10.81 -11.93
C LEU A 100 0.82 12.09 -12.52
N ALA A 101 -0.47 12.37 -12.28
CA ALA A 101 -1.11 13.58 -12.74
C ALA A 101 -0.51 14.84 -12.11
N GLU A 102 -0.18 14.80 -10.81
CA GLU A 102 0.55 15.88 -10.14
C GLU A 102 1.96 16.05 -10.71
N THR A 103 2.60 14.97 -11.14
CA THR A 103 3.90 15.02 -11.82
C THR A 103 3.80 15.69 -13.19
N GLU A 104 2.77 15.39 -13.98
CA GLU A 104 2.48 16.12 -15.23
C GLU A 104 2.23 17.61 -14.96
N ARG A 105 1.40 17.93 -13.95
CA ARG A 105 1.06 19.31 -13.58
C ARG A 105 2.29 20.11 -13.17
N SER A 106 3.14 19.54 -12.30
CA SER A 106 4.39 20.15 -11.84
C SER A 106 5.33 20.50 -13.00
N ALA A 107 5.25 19.76 -14.11
CA ALA A 107 6.05 19.96 -15.29
C ALA A 107 5.36 20.76 -16.41
N GLY A 108 4.20 21.37 -16.12
CA GLY A 108 3.43 22.17 -17.09
C GLY A 108 2.72 21.35 -18.17
N ARG A 109 2.61 20.02 -18.00
CA ARG A 109 1.86 19.12 -18.89
C ARG A 109 0.40 19.01 -18.43
N GLU A 110 -0.49 18.63 -19.34
CA GLU A 110 -1.93 18.53 -19.06
C GLU A 110 -2.24 17.26 -18.22
N PRO A 111 -2.61 17.35 -16.94
CA PRO A 111 -2.71 16.19 -16.05
C PRO A 111 -3.91 15.29 -16.35
N GLY A 112 -5.03 15.89 -16.83
CA GLY A 112 -6.29 15.17 -17.05
C GLY A 112 -6.21 14.07 -18.11
N ARG A 113 -5.20 14.11 -18.98
CA ARG A 113 -4.97 13.09 -20.01
C ARG A 113 -4.74 11.70 -19.43
N LEU A 114 -4.21 11.58 -18.21
CA LEU A 114 -3.93 10.28 -17.60
C LEU A 114 -5.19 9.54 -17.15
N ARG A 115 -6.29 10.28 -16.92
CA ARG A 115 -7.60 9.73 -16.57
C ARG A 115 -8.49 9.48 -17.79
N ARG A 116 -8.28 10.22 -18.89
CA ARG A 116 -9.11 10.12 -20.11
C ARG A 116 -8.59 9.12 -21.13
N GLU A 117 -7.29 8.89 -21.15
CA GLU A 117 -6.60 8.07 -22.14
C GLU A 117 -5.67 7.08 -21.42
N PRO A 118 -5.34 5.91 -22.02
CA PRO A 118 -4.48 4.89 -21.42
C PRO A 118 -3.00 5.29 -21.49
N HIS A 119 -2.67 6.47 -20.97
CA HIS A 119 -1.32 7.01 -20.85
C HIS A 119 -0.67 6.66 -19.51
N ALA A 120 -1.47 6.30 -18.51
CA ALA A 120 -1.01 5.66 -17.27
C ALA A 120 -1.67 4.28 -17.17
N VAL A 121 -0.85 3.23 -17.08
CA VAL A 121 -1.32 1.86 -16.87
C VAL A 121 -0.72 1.37 -15.56
N ILE A 122 -1.58 1.00 -14.60
CA ILE A 122 -1.18 0.54 -13.27
C ILE A 122 -1.54 -0.94 -13.15
N LEU A 123 -0.53 -1.78 -12.90
CA LEU A 123 -0.67 -3.22 -12.69
C LEU A 123 -0.43 -3.53 -11.22
N VAL A 124 -1.46 -4.00 -10.52
CA VAL A 124 -1.34 -4.45 -9.12
C VAL A 124 -1.22 -5.96 -9.09
N GLU A 125 -0.04 -6.44 -8.69
CA GLU A 125 0.36 -7.83 -8.69
C GLU A 125 0.44 -8.40 -7.26
N GLY A 126 -0.10 -9.60 -7.09
CA GLY A 126 -0.12 -10.30 -5.81
C GLY A 126 1.00 -11.33 -5.73
N ILE A 127 1.90 -11.20 -4.75
CA ILE A 127 2.88 -12.25 -4.42
C ILE A 127 2.18 -13.32 -3.59
N SER A 128 2.27 -14.57 -4.02
CA SER A 128 1.74 -15.73 -3.28
C SER A 128 2.45 -15.91 -1.93
N GLU A 129 1.78 -16.58 -0.99
CA GLU A 129 2.33 -16.91 0.33
C GLU A 129 3.74 -17.52 0.23
N GLY A 130 4.67 -17.05 1.07
CA GLY A 130 6.07 -17.48 1.06
C GLY A 130 6.93 -16.91 -0.08
N GLY A 131 6.35 -16.15 -1.00
CA GLY A 131 7.07 -15.52 -2.11
C GLY A 131 7.84 -14.25 -1.74
N VAL A 132 7.73 -13.79 -0.49
CA VAL A 132 8.43 -12.60 0.02
C VAL A 132 9.56 -13.04 0.95
N GLY A 133 10.78 -12.58 0.68
CA GLY A 133 11.95 -12.86 1.51
C GLY A 133 12.41 -11.62 2.28
N ILE A 134 12.39 -11.66 3.61
CA ILE A 134 12.87 -10.56 4.47
C ILE A 134 13.69 -11.18 5.61
N GLN A 135 14.81 -10.57 5.99
CA GLN A 135 15.70 -11.07 7.05
C GLN A 135 16.15 -12.54 6.84
N GLY A 136 16.30 -12.95 5.58
CA GLY A 136 16.73 -14.31 5.23
C GLY A 136 15.68 -15.41 5.41
N ARG A 137 14.41 -15.07 5.67
CA ARG A 137 13.30 -16.02 5.76
C ARG A 137 12.23 -15.75 4.71
N ALA A 138 11.57 -16.80 4.25
CA ALA A 138 10.32 -16.69 3.50
C ALA A 138 9.20 -16.27 4.45
N MET A 139 8.41 -15.26 4.04
CA MET A 139 7.39 -14.64 4.86
C MET A 139 6.01 -15.08 4.39
N SER A 140 5.16 -15.51 5.32
CA SER A 140 3.71 -15.55 5.12
C SER A 140 3.11 -14.16 5.25
N SER A 141 1.85 -13.99 4.86
CA SER A 141 1.10 -12.76 5.12
C SER A 141 0.99 -12.47 6.62
N LEU A 142 0.93 -13.51 7.47
CA LEU A 142 0.94 -13.33 8.93
C LEU A 142 2.29 -12.80 9.42
N ASP A 143 3.41 -13.35 8.93
CA ASP A 143 4.75 -12.86 9.29
C ASP A 143 4.96 -11.41 8.85
N LEU A 144 4.38 -11.02 7.71
CA LEU A 144 4.41 -9.63 7.23
C LEU A 144 3.56 -8.71 8.10
N THR A 145 2.33 -9.10 8.45
CA THR A 145 1.50 -8.35 9.41
C THR A 145 2.24 -8.18 10.73
N GLU A 146 2.85 -9.26 11.22
CA GLU A 146 3.62 -9.27 12.47
C GLU A 146 4.80 -8.31 12.40
N LEU A 147 5.63 -8.41 11.35
CA LEU A 147 6.79 -7.55 11.14
C LEU A 147 6.40 -6.05 11.12
N LEU A 148 5.30 -5.72 10.45
CA LEU A 148 4.83 -4.34 10.28
C LEU A 148 4.17 -3.78 11.53
N SER A 149 3.40 -4.59 12.26
CA SER A 149 2.67 -4.14 13.44
C SER A 149 3.49 -4.14 14.73
N ARG A 150 4.54 -4.96 14.82
CA ARG A 150 5.31 -5.13 16.05
C ARG A 150 5.77 -3.81 16.70
N PRO A 151 6.32 -2.81 15.98
CA PRO A 151 6.71 -1.54 16.60
C PRO A 151 5.55 -0.81 17.29
N TYR A 152 4.35 -0.88 16.74
CA TYR A 152 3.13 -0.34 17.35
C TYR A 152 2.71 -1.15 18.58
N ARG A 153 2.71 -2.48 18.48
CA ARG A 153 2.30 -3.35 19.60
C ARG A 153 3.27 -3.30 20.78
N ASP A 154 4.57 -3.20 20.53
CA ASP A 154 5.59 -3.03 21.57
C ASP A 154 5.41 -1.71 22.35
N GLN A 155 4.83 -0.67 21.72
CA GLN A 155 4.55 0.61 22.37
C GLN A 155 3.18 0.67 23.05
N THR A 156 2.22 -0.13 22.61
CA THR A 156 0.83 -0.09 23.09
C THR A 156 0.47 -1.24 24.05
N SER A 157 1.36 -2.22 24.20
CA SER A 157 1.19 -3.37 25.09
C SER A 157 0.93 -2.91 26.54
N GLY A 158 -0.18 -3.37 27.12
CA GLY A 158 -0.62 -3.04 28.48
C GLY A 158 -1.63 -1.91 28.61
N ARG A 159 -2.12 -1.31 27.51
CA ARG A 159 -3.25 -0.36 27.53
C ARG A 159 -4.53 -1.05 27.07
N PRO A 160 -5.67 -0.93 27.79
CA PRO A 160 -6.95 -1.41 27.28
C PRO A 160 -7.24 -0.74 25.94
N GLY A 161 -7.75 -1.52 24.98
CA GLY A 161 -7.87 -1.15 23.57
C GLY A 161 -8.37 0.29 23.38
N PRO A 162 -7.64 1.15 22.65
CA PRO A 162 -8.03 2.55 22.54
C PRO A 162 -9.38 2.63 21.80
N ARG A 163 -10.30 3.44 22.34
CA ARG A 163 -11.58 3.73 21.68
C ARG A 163 -11.38 4.90 20.74
N THR A 164 -11.92 4.83 19.53
CA THR A 164 -11.92 6.01 18.65
C THR A 164 -12.81 7.09 19.25
N ALA A 165 -12.53 8.36 18.92
CA ALA A 165 -13.34 9.50 19.37
C ALA A 165 -14.82 9.40 18.94
N GLN A 166 -15.12 8.57 17.94
CA GLN A 166 -16.47 8.36 17.38
C GLN A 166 -17.15 7.07 17.88
N GLY A 167 -16.58 6.37 18.87
CA GLY A 167 -17.22 5.20 19.48
C GLY A 167 -16.93 3.86 18.78
N GLY A 168 -16.02 3.84 17.82
CA GLY A 168 -15.43 2.62 17.25
C GLY A 168 -14.30 2.04 18.12
N LEU A 169 -13.84 0.85 17.74
CA LEU A 169 -12.69 0.18 18.35
C LEU A 169 -11.43 0.48 17.54
N ILE A 170 -10.26 0.25 18.14
CA ILE A 170 -8.99 0.24 17.42
C ILE A 170 -8.46 -1.19 17.39
N ASP A 171 -8.08 -1.67 16.21
CA ASP A 171 -7.47 -2.98 16.01
C ASP A 171 -6.16 -3.05 16.79
N PRO A 172 -6.04 -3.95 17.79
CA PRO A 172 -4.86 -4.03 18.64
C PRO A 172 -3.63 -4.55 17.89
N ILE A 173 -3.80 -5.14 16.71
CA ILE A 173 -2.71 -5.61 15.88
C ILE A 173 -2.18 -4.47 15.04
N CYS A 174 -3.01 -3.86 14.20
CA CYS A 174 -2.54 -2.87 13.22
C CYS A 174 -2.90 -1.41 13.52
N GLY A 175 -3.47 -1.11 14.69
CA GLY A 175 -3.86 0.25 15.07
C GLY A 175 -5.00 0.84 14.24
N MET A 176 -5.67 0.04 13.41
CA MET A 176 -6.71 0.54 12.51
C MET A 176 -8.00 0.85 13.25
N GLY A 177 -8.60 2.00 12.96
CA GLY A 177 -9.95 2.33 13.41
C GLY A 177 -10.96 1.35 12.82
N VAL A 178 -11.78 0.76 13.68
CA VAL A 178 -12.83 -0.20 13.34
C VAL A 178 -14.15 0.37 13.79
N ASP A 179 -14.98 0.76 12.83
CA ASP A 179 -16.38 1.10 13.09
C ASP A 179 -17.13 -0.17 13.47
N LEU A 180 -17.90 -0.11 14.55
CA LEU A 180 -18.67 -1.25 15.03
C LEU A 180 -19.97 -1.38 14.23
N ASP A 181 -20.03 -2.38 13.36
CA ASP A 181 -21.22 -2.81 12.64
C ASP A 181 -21.40 -4.35 12.67
N ASP A 182 -22.49 -4.85 12.08
CA ASP A 182 -22.81 -6.28 12.06
C ASP A 182 -21.79 -7.14 11.27
N SER A 183 -20.94 -6.53 10.45
CA SER A 183 -19.91 -7.21 9.65
C SER A 183 -18.54 -7.24 10.34
N THR A 184 -18.42 -6.54 11.46
CA THR A 184 -17.15 -6.33 12.15
C THR A 184 -16.63 -7.63 12.75
N LEU A 185 -15.36 -7.92 12.49
CA LEU A 185 -14.66 -9.04 13.09
C LEU A 185 -14.32 -8.69 14.53
N THR A 186 -14.84 -9.46 15.50
CA THR A 186 -14.59 -9.21 16.93
C THR A 186 -14.14 -10.48 17.67
N LEU A 187 -13.47 -10.29 18.81
CA LEU A 187 -13.14 -11.33 19.79
C LEU A 187 -13.24 -10.78 21.21
N VAL A 188 -13.66 -11.61 22.15
CA VAL A 188 -13.59 -11.29 23.57
C VAL A 188 -12.40 -12.03 24.19
N HIS A 189 -11.48 -11.29 24.81
CA HIS A 189 -10.35 -11.84 25.55
C HIS A 189 -10.24 -11.13 26.91
N GLU A 190 -10.14 -11.91 27.98
CA GLU A 190 -10.10 -11.41 29.38
C GLU A 190 -11.25 -10.43 29.73
N GLY A 191 -12.43 -10.63 29.13
CA GLY A 191 -13.61 -9.78 29.36
C GLY A 191 -13.63 -8.47 28.56
N VAL A 192 -12.65 -8.23 27.69
CA VAL A 192 -12.58 -7.06 26.81
C VAL A 192 -12.97 -7.46 25.38
N LEU A 193 -13.84 -6.69 24.74
CA LEU A 193 -14.20 -6.83 23.33
C LEU A 193 -13.17 -6.10 22.45
N TYR A 194 -12.52 -6.83 21.56
CA TYR A 194 -11.62 -6.31 20.54
C TYR A 194 -12.28 -6.37 19.17
N GLY A 195 -12.06 -5.35 18.36
CA GLY A 195 -12.47 -5.27 16.95
C GLY A 195 -11.25 -5.40 16.05
N PHE A 196 -11.42 -5.97 14.86
CA PHE A 196 -10.34 -6.20 13.91
C PHE A 196 -10.73 -5.72 12.53
N CYS A 197 -9.82 -5.00 11.87
CA CYS A 197 -10.08 -4.47 10.54
C CYS A 197 -10.11 -5.58 9.47
N HIS A 198 -9.38 -6.68 9.71
CA HIS A 198 -9.28 -7.77 8.77
C HIS A 198 -9.07 -9.12 9.47
N GLY A 199 -9.43 -10.21 8.78
CA GLY A 199 -9.33 -11.57 9.33
C GLY A 199 -7.91 -12.03 9.65
N LEU A 200 -6.89 -11.37 9.06
CA LEU A 200 -5.49 -11.61 9.40
C LEU A 200 -5.13 -11.04 10.78
N CYS A 201 -5.59 -9.82 11.10
CA CYS A 201 -5.38 -9.22 12.42
C CYS A 201 -6.07 -10.04 13.51
N ARG A 202 -7.33 -10.45 13.27
CA ARG A 202 -8.05 -11.34 14.21
C ARG A 202 -7.30 -12.65 14.48
N ARG A 203 -6.71 -13.25 13.43
CA ARG A 203 -5.89 -14.47 13.55
C ARG A 203 -4.61 -14.24 14.32
N ALA A 204 -3.85 -13.19 13.98
CA ALA A 204 -2.62 -12.84 14.67
C ALA A 204 -2.85 -12.67 16.18
N PHE A 205 -3.90 -11.93 16.54
CA PHE A 205 -4.30 -11.76 17.94
C PHE A 205 -4.67 -13.08 18.61
N ALA A 206 -5.48 -13.92 17.95
CA ALA A 206 -5.86 -15.21 18.51
C ALA A 206 -4.65 -16.13 18.74
N ASP A 207 -3.70 -16.18 17.81
CA ASP A 207 -2.49 -16.99 17.93
C ASP A 207 -1.58 -16.47 19.06
N GLU A 208 -1.41 -15.16 19.19
CA GLU A 208 -0.62 -14.52 20.25
C GLU A 208 -1.19 -14.81 21.66
N HIS A 209 -2.52 -14.85 21.77
CA HIS A 209 -3.24 -15.04 23.04
C HIS A 209 -3.74 -16.49 23.27
N GLY A 210 -3.37 -17.44 22.41
CA GLY A 210 -3.76 -18.85 22.53
C GLY A 210 -5.27 -19.11 22.42
N LEU A 211 -6.00 -18.28 21.65
CA LEU A 211 -7.43 -18.35 21.47
C LEU A 211 -7.80 -19.22 20.26
N SER A 212 -8.84 -20.04 20.39
CA SER A 212 -9.38 -20.81 19.27
C SER A 212 -10.41 -19.99 18.50
N LEU A 213 -10.16 -19.73 17.22
CA LEU A 213 -11.16 -19.16 16.31
C LEU A 213 -12.13 -20.24 15.84
N SER A 214 -13.32 -20.30 16.43
CA SER A 214 -14.41 -21.08 15.84
C SER A 214 -14.80 -20.48 14.48
N ARG A 215 -15.09 -21.36 13.50
CA ARG A 215 -15.53 -21.01 12.15
C ARG A 215 -16.78 -20.16 12.13
#